data_AF-G4ZVA5-F1
#
_entry.id   AF-G4ZVA5-F1
#
_cell.length_a   1.000
_cell.length_b   1.000
_cell.length_c   1.000
_cell.angle_alpha   90.00
_cell.angle_beta   90.00
_cell.angle_gamma   90.00
#
_symmetry.space_group_name_H-M   'P 1'
#
loop_
_entity.id
_entity.type
_entity.pdbx_description
1 polymer ?
#
loop_
_entity_poly.entity_id
_entity_poly.type
_entity_poly.pdbx_seq_one_letter_code
_entity_poly.pdbx_strand_id
1 'polypeptide(L)'
;SLLYGSPTTTNNQAEYNGLLTGLVYAHRANIDPLFVVGDSQLIIRQQRTRAEPRAHHLRQLYMRCRGLADKCKVVKWTHQLRVFNKTADSLANLAMDTARSRQVIFSPETTDDHFHTVVMRYAAIDLRKWLDD
;
A
#
# COMPACT_ATOMS: atom_id res chain seq x y z
N SER A 1 -9.65 5.52 -25.57
CA SER A 1 -8.35 6.06 -25.17
C SER A 1 -8.30 6.09 -23.64
N LEU A 2 -7.61 5.14 -23.00
CA LEU A 2 -7.58 4.99 -21.54
C LEU A 2 -6.34 5.69 -20.97
N LEU A 3 -6.49 6.97 -20.62
CA LEU A 3 -5.49 7.79 -19.94
C LEU A 3 -6.11 8.32 -18.64
N TYR A 4 -6.17 7.50 -17.59
CA TYR A 4 -6.75 7.90 -16.29
C TYR A 4 -5.80 7.66 -15.13
N GLY A 5 -4.59 8.17 -15.29
CA GLY A 5 -3.53 8.06 -14.30
C GLY A 5 -2.24 7.83 -15.03
N SER A 6 -1.60 8.89 -15.50
CA SER A 6 -0.19 8.84 -15.86
C SER A 6 0.57 9.42 -14.68
N PRO A 7 0.91 8.63 -13.65
CA PRO A 7 1.83 9.10 -12.67
C PRO A 7 3.16 9.26 -13.38
N THR A 8 3.77 10.43 -13.23
CA THR A 8 5.17 10.62 -13.59
C THR A 8 5.99 9.49 -12.96
N THR A 9 7.12 9.16 -13.59
CA THR A 9 8.07 8.14 -13.13
C THR A 9 8.27 8.12 -11.61
N THR A 10 8.34 9.31 -10.99
CA THR A 10 8.52 9.50 -9.54
C THR A 10 7.34 9.02 -8.69
N ASN A 11 6.08 9.23 -9.11
CA ASN A 11 4.93 8.80 -8.31
C ASN A 11 4.75 7.28 -8.32
N ASN A 12 4.93 6.64 -9.49
CA ASN A 12 4.92 5.17 -9.57
C ASN A 12 6.02 4.54 -8.70
N GLN A 13 7.21 5.16 -8.68
CA GLN A 13 8.32 4.70 -7.86
C GLN A 13 7.99 4.81 -6.36
N ALA A 14 7.36 5.92 -5.92
CA ALA A 14 6.94 6.09 -4.54
C ALA A 14 5.92 5.03 -4.12
N GLU A 15 4.90 4.78 -4.94
CA GLU A 15 3.87 3.76 -4.68
C GLU A 15 4.47 2.34 -4.63
N TYR A 16 5.40 2.01 -5.54
CA TYR A 16 6.13 0.73 -5.51
C TYR A 16 6.96 0.57 -4.22
N ASN A 17 7.62 1.63 -3.76
CA ASN A 17 8.37 1.61 -2.51
C ASN A 17 7.45 1.47 -1.29
N GLY A 18 6.28 2.10 -1.29
CA GLY A 18 5.26 1.90 -0.26
C GLY A 18 4.83 0.44 -0.17
N LEU A 19 4.49 -0.16 -1.30
CA LEU A 19 4.15 -1.59 -1.38
C LEU A 19 5.31 -2.48 -0.89
N LEU A 20 6.53 -2.21 -1.37
CA LEU A 20 7.72 -2.98 -0.97
C LEU A 20 7.93 -2.94 0.54
N THR A 21 7.81 -1.75 1.14
CA THR A 21 7.99 -1.55 2.59
C THR A 21 6.97 -2.36 3.38
N GLY A 22 5.70 -2.32 2.99
CA GLY A 22 4.64 -3.12 3.63
C GLY A 22 4.90 -4.62 3.53
N LEU A 23 5.30 -5.10 2.35
CA LEU A 23 5.60 -6.52 2.12
C LEU A 23 6.85 -7.00 2.89
N VAL A 24 7.91 -6.17 2.96
CA VAL A 24 9.11 -6.47 3.76
C VAL A 24 8.74 -6.61 5.23
N TYR A 25 7.92 -5.70 5.76
CA TYR A 25 7.47 -5.76 7.14
C TYR A 25 6.66 -7.04 7.39
N ALA A 26 5.64 -7.30 6.57
CA ALA A 26 4.80 -8.48 6.70
C ALA A 26 5.63 -9.78 6.67
N HIS A 27 6.61 -9.86 5.77
CA HIS A 27 7.50 -11.01 5.69
C HIS A 27 8.34 -11.20 6.96
N ARG A 28 8.92 -10.11 7.49
CA ARG A 28 9.72 -10.14 8.73
C ARG A 28 8.88 -10.51 9.96
N ALA A 29 7.62 -10.08 9.97
CA ALA A 29 6.68 -10.35 11.05
C ALA A 29 5.93 -11.69 10.89
N ASN A 30 6.23 -12.49 9.86
CA ASN A 30 5.53 -13.74 9.52
C ASN A 30 4.01 -13.56 9.40
N ILE A 31 3.58 -12.45 8.80
CA ILE A 31 2.17 -12.17 8.54
C ILE A 31 1.81 -12.74 7.18
N ASP A 32 1.12 -13.89 7.20
CA ASP A 32 0.48 -14.49 6.05
C ASP A 32 -0.79 -15.24 6.49
N PRO A 33 -1.83 -15.32 5.63
CA PRO A 33 -1.94 -14.73 4.29
C PRO A 33 -2.23 -13.23 4.29
N LEU A 34 -1.91 -12.55 3.18
CA LEU A 34 -2.15 -11.11 3.02
C LEU A 34 -3.25 -10.78 2.01
N PHE A 35 -4.00 -9.71 2.32
CA PHE A 35 -4.87 -8.99 1.40
C PHE A 35 -4.27 -7.61 1.15
N VAL A 36 -3.95 -7.27 -0.09
CA VAL A 36 -3.33 -5.99 -0.43
C VAL A 36 -4.35 -5.08 -1.11
N VAL A 37 -4.51 -3.89 -0.56
CA VAL A 37 -5.36 -2.83 -1.10
C VAL A 37 -4.51 -1.60 -1.40
N GLY A 38 -4.76 -0.97 -2.54
CA GLY A 38 -4.09 0.26 -2.94
C GLY A 38 -4.89 1.06 -3.97
N ASP A 39 -4.56 2.33 -4.11
CA ASP A 39 -5.23 3.28 -5.02
C ASP A 39 -4.56 3.41 -6.38
N SER A 40 -3.35 2.87 -6.53
CA SER A 40 -2.66 2.73 -7.82
C SER A 40 -3.24 1.58 -8.64
N GLN A 41 -4.18 1.89 -9.52
CA GLN A 41 -4.77 0.89 -10.42
C GLN A 41 -3.70 0.20 -11.27
N LEU A 42 -2.65 0.92 -11.69
CA LEU A 42 -1.55 0.37 -12.48
C LEU A 42 -0.78 -0.69 -11.70
N ILE A 43 -0.31 -0.37 -10.49
CA ILE A 43 0.50 -1.28 -9.69
C ILE A 43 -0.33 -2.47 -9.24
N ILE A 44 -1.56 -2.24 -8.76
CA ILE A 44 -2.47 -3.32 -8.39
C ILE A 44 -2.71 -4.26 -9.58
N ARG A 45 -2.95 -3.72 -10.79
CA ARG A 45 -3.10 -4.56 -11.99
C ARG A 45 -1.83 -5.34 -12.30
N GLN A 46 -0.67 -4.69 -12.31
CA GLN A 46 0.63 -5.33 -12.59
C GLN A 46 0.93 -6.47 -11.62
N GLN A 47 0.64 -6.26 -10.34
CA GLN A 47 0.79 -7.27 -9.29
C GLN A 47 -0.20 -8.42 -9.46
N ARG A 48 -1.47 -8.12 -9.71
CA ARG A 48 -2.53 -9.12 -9.89
C ARG A 48 -2.32 -9.99 -11.12
N THR A 49 -2.00 -9.39 -12.26
CA THR A 49 -1.85 -10.10 -13.54
C THR A 49 -0.42 -10.58 -13.80
N ARG A 50 0.49 -10.42 -12.83
CA ARG A 50 1.92 -10.68 -12.99
C ARG A 50 2.52 -10.03 -14.25
N ALA A 51 2.08 -8.81 -14.56
CA ALA A 51 2.55 -8.06 -15.72
C ALA A 51 3.67 -7.10 -15.33
N GLU A 52 4.85 -7.25 -15.94
CA GLU A 52 5.98 -6.38 -15.67
C GLU A 52 5.74 -4.94 -16.13
N PRO A 53 6.32 -3.94 -15.42
CA PRO A 53 6.35 -2.57 -15.90
C PRO A 53 7.15 -2.44 -17.21
N ARG A 54 6.62 -1.63 -18.14
CA ARG A 54 7.34 -1.23 -19.35
C ARG A 54 8.60 -0.43 -19.02
N ALA A 55 8.50 0.46 -18.03
CA ALA A 55 9.62 1.29 -17.60
C ALA A 55 10.69 0.45 -16.90
N HIS A 56 11.89 0.40 -17.50
CA HIS A 56 12.99 -0.46 -17.05
C HIS A 56 13.40 -0.23 -15.59
N HIS A 57 13.43 1.03 -15.14
CA HIS A 57 13.81 1.38 -13.77
C HIS A 57 12.83 0.84 -12.70
N LEU A 58 11.58 0.53 -13.07
CA LEU A 58 10.60 -0.06 -12.14
C LEU A 58 10.65 -1.59 -12.08
N ARG A 59 11.29 -2.26 -13.05
CA ARG A 59 11.29 -3.73 -13.12
C ARG A 59 11.92 -4.36 -11.90
N GLN A 60 13.02 -3.79 -11.39
CA GLN A 60 13.66 -4.31 -10.18
C GLN A 60 12.76 -4.20 -8.94
N LEU A 61 12.07 -3.06 -8.77
CA LEU A 61 11.11 -2.87 -7.68
C LEU A 61 9.94 -3.84 -7.79
N TYR A 62 9.39 -3.98 -9.01
CA TYR A 62 8.34 -4.94 -9.29
C TYR A 62 8.73 -6.37 -8.90
N MET A 63 9.91 -6.84 -9.32
CA MET A 63 10.38 -8.20 -9.04
C MET A 63 10.57 -8.44 -7.54
N ARG A 64 11.10 -7.45 -6.80
CA ARG A 64 11.21 -7.53 -5.35
C ARG A 64 9.85 -7.62 -4.67
N CYS A 65 8.90 -6.77 -5.06
CA CYS A 65 7.53 -6.84 -4.56
C CYS A 65 6.88 -8.19 -4.88
N ARG A 66 7.06 -8.72 -6.10
CA ARG A 66 6.54 -10.05 -6.48
C ARG A 66 7.08 -11.17 -5.61
N GLY A 67 8.40 -11.23 -5.45
CA GLY A 67 9.04 -12.27 -4.66
C GLY A 67 8.55 -12.26 -3.20
N LEU A 68 8.40 -11.08 -2.61
CA LEU A 68 7.87 -10.96 -1.25
C LEU A 68 6.37 -11.25 -1.17
N ALA A 69 5.57 -10.81 -2.14
CA ALA A 69 4.16 -11.10 -2.19
C ALA A 69 3.87 -12.61 -2.27
N ASP A 70 4.67 -13.34 -3.05
CA ASP A 70 4.57 -14.80 -3.14
C ASP A 70 4.95 -15.45 -1.79
N LYS A 71 5.99 -14.95 -1.10
CA LYS A 71 6.39 -15.41 0.24
C LYS A 71 5.34 -15.14 1.32
N CYS A 72 4.69 -13.98 1.29
CA CYS A 72 3.63 -13.61 2.22
C CYS A 72 2.24 -14.17 1.83
N LYS A 73 2.17 -15.05 0.81
CA LYS A 73 0.94 -15.67 0.31
C LYS A 73 -0.17 -14.63 0.07
N VAL A 74 0.14 -13.55 -0.68
CA VAL A 74 -0.88 -12.53 -1.02
C VAL A 74 -2.00 -13.18 -1.83
N VAL A 75 -3.21 -13.16 -1.28
CA VAL A 75 -4.38 -13.87 -1.83
C VAL A 75 -5.20 -12.96 -2.75
N LYS A 76 -5.35 -11.68 -2.38
CA LYS A 76 -6.18 -10.71 -3.13
C LYS A 76 -5.41 -9.42 -3.33
N TRP A 77 -5.55 -8.88 -4.53
CA TRP A 77 -5.08 -7.54 -4.92
C TRP A 77 -6.31 -6.70 -5.30
N THR A 78 -6.66 -5.74 -4.44
CA THR A 78 -7.84 -4.90 -4.60
C THR A 78 -7.42 -3.47 -4.94
N HIS A 79 -7.97 -2.94 -6.01
CA HIS A 79 -7.85 -1.52 -6.31
C HIS A 79 -9.00 -0.80 -5.63
N GLN A 80 -8.70 0.27 -4.91
CA GLN A 80 -9.72 1.10 -4.29
C GLN A 80 -9.42 2.57 -4.49
N LEU A 81 -10.44 3.37 -4.84
CA LEU A 81 -10.25 4.81 -5.05
C LEU A 81 -9.72 5.48 -3.77
N ARG A 82 -8.85 6.48 -3.93
CA ARG A 82 -8.17 7.20 -2.84
C ARG A 82 -9.12 7.71 -1.75
N VAL A 83 -10.35 8.13 -2.12
CA VAL A 83 -11.40 8.55 -1.18
C VAL A 83 -11.86 7.44 -0.21
N PHE A 84 -11.63 6.18 -0.55
CA PHE A 84 -11.92 4.98 0.25
C PHE A 84 -10.65 4.22 0.67
N ASN A 85 -9.51 4.91 0.64
CA ASN A 85 -8.23 4.46 1.18
C ASN A 85 -7.64 5.59 2.05
N LYS A 86 -8.49 6.18 2.89
CA LYS A 86 -8.18 7.40 3.64
C LYS A 86 -7.03 7.20 4.61
N THR A 87 -6.89 5.97 5.10
CA THR A 87 -5.80 5.59 6.00
C THR A 87 -4.45 5.76 5.32
N ALA A 88 -4.25 5.12 4.16
CA ALA A 88 -3.00 5.23 3.42
C ALA A 88 -2.75 6.66 2.91
N ASP A 89 -3.81 7.34 2.45
CA ASP A 89 -3.73 8.73 2.01
C ASP A 89 -3.24 9.67 3.13
N SER A 90 -3.82 9.54 4.33
CA SER A 90 -3.44 10.35 5.48
C SER A 90 -1.99 10.11 5.91
N LEU A 91 -1.54 8.84 5.87
CA LEU A 91 -0.16 8.49 6.15
C LEU A 91 0.81 9.07 5.10
N ALA A 92 0.44 9.02 3.82
CA ALA A 92 1.24 9.57 2.73
C ALA A 92 1.36 11.10 2.85
N ASN A 93 0.26 11.81 3.09
CA ASN A 93 0.27 13.26 3.26
C ASN A 93 1.11 13.67 4.48
N LEU A 94 0.99 12.95 5.61
CA LEU A 94 1.83 13.22 6.78
C LEU A 94 3.33 13.02 6.49
N ALA A 95 3.69 11.97 5.75
CA ALA A 95 5.08 11.74 5.37
C ALA A 95 5.61 12.85 4.45
N MET A 96 4.78 13.39 3.55
CA MET A 96 5.14 14.54 2.71
C MET A 96 5.31 15.82 3.54
N ASP A 97 4.35 16.13 4.42
CA ASP A 97 4.37 17.34 5.24
C ASP A 97 5.55 17.37 6.23
N THR A 98 5.90 16.20 6.78
CA THR A 98 6.99 16.08 7.77
C THR A 98 8.35 15.79 7.14
N ALA A 99 8.37 15.40 5.85
CA ALA A 99 9.54 14.85 5.16
C ALA A 99 10.27 13.73 5.95
N ARG A 100 9.53 12.98 6.77
CA ARG A 100 10.06 11.92 7.64
C ARG A 100 9.31 10.61 7.38
N SER A 101 10.07 9.53 7.25
CA SER A 101 9.50 8.17 7.25
C SER A 101 9.28 7.72 8.70
N ARG A 102 8.04 7.38 9.06
CA ARG A 102 7.68 6.85 10.37
C ARG A 102 6.94 5.52 10.20
N GLN A 103 7.39 4.51 10.92
CA GLN A 103 6.64 3.26 11.08
C GLN A 103 6.12 3.21 12.52
N VAL A 104 4.81 3.01 12.67
CA VAL A 104 4.17 2.89 13.99
C VAL A 104 3.58 1.49 14.09
N ILE A 105 3.98 0.77 15.13
CA ILE A 105 3.37 -0.49 15.51
C ILE A 105 2.33 -0.14 16.57
N PHE A 106 1.06 -0.32 16.24
CA PHE A 106 -0.01 -0.09 17.19
C PHE A 106 -0.08 -1.26 18.17
N SER A 107 0.26 -1.00 19.42
CA SER A 107 -0.02 -1.90 20.54
C SER A 107 -1.38 -1.54 21.13
N PRO A 108 -2.16 -2.50 21.69
CA PRO A 108 -3.41 -2.22 22.41
C PRO A 108 -3.27 -1.14 23.50
N GLU A 109 -2.05 -0.93 24.01
CA GLU A 109 -1.72 0.03 25.06
C GLU A 109 -1.38 1.43 24.52
N THR A 110 -1.34 1.62 23.20
CA THR A 110 -1.00 2.91 22.56
C THR A 110 -2.26 3.76 22.38
N THR A 111 -2.83 4.25 23.47
CA THR A 111 -4.17 4.87 23.46
C THR A 111 -4.20 6.39 23.29
N ASP A 112 -3.07 7.10 23.38
CA ASP A 112 -3.08 8.56 23.56
C ASP A 112 -2.16 9.35 22.61
N ASP A 113 -2.34 9.14 21.30
CA ASP A 113 -1.84 10.07 20.28
C ASP A 113 -3.00 10.41 19.35
N HIS A 114 -3.23 11.70 19.08
CA HIS A 114 -4.20 12.16 18.10
C HIS A 114 -4.03 11.44 16.75
N PHE A 115 -2.77 11.16 16.39
CA PHE A 115 -2.42 10.36 15.21
C PHE A 115 -2.99 8.95 15.26
N HIS A 116 -2.91 8.26 16.40
CA HIS A 116 -3.47 6.92 16.58
C HIS A 116 -4.98 6.90 16.34
N THR A 117 -5.69 7.85 16.97
CA THR A 117 -7.15 7.94 16.87
C THR A 117 -7.62 8.21 15.45
N VAL A 118 -6.95 9.12 14.72
CA VAL A 118 -7.32 9.44 13.33
C VAL A 118 -7.04 8.26 12.40
N VAL A 119 -5.86 7.65 12.48
CA VAL A 119 -5.47 6.53 11.62
C VAL A 119 -6.36 5.32 11.87
N MET A 120 -6.64 4.98 13.13
CA MET A 120 -7.52 3.85 13.45
C MET A 120 -8.97 4.09 13.03
N ARG A 121 -9.45 5.33 13.12
CA ARG A 121 -10.79 5.69 12.63
C ARG A 121 -10.92 5.46 11.12
N TYR A 122 -9.93 5.90 10.34
CA TYR A 122 -9.92 5.64 8.90
C TYR A 122 -9.76 4.16 8.60
N ALA A 123 -8.90 3.44 9.32
CA ALA A 123 -8.68 2.02 9.10
C ALA A 123 -9.96 1.20 9.31
N ALA A 124 -10.74 1.53 10.34
CA ALA A 124 -12.02 0.88 10.60
C ALA A 124 -13.07 1.16 9.51
N ILE A 125 -13.11 2.39 8.98
CA ILE A 125 -14.03 2.77 7.89
C ILE A 125 -13.62 2.07 6.58
N ASP A 126 -12.33 2.11 6.24
CA ASP A 126 -11.78 1.50 5.04
C ASP A 126 -12.00 -0.02 5.07
N LEU A 127 -11.73 -0.68 6.21
CA LEU A 127 -11.89 -2.13 6.37
C LEU A 127 -13.34 -2.59 6.19
N ARG A 128 -14.32 -1.88 6.77
CA ARG A 128 -15.75 -2.19 6.55
C ARG A 128 -16.05 -2.19 5.06
N LYS A 129 -15.61 -1.15 4.34
CA LYS A 129 -15.88 -1.04 2.92
C LYS A 129 -15.19 -2.13 2.09
N TRP A 130 -13.97 -2.52 2.44
CA TRP A 130 -13.24 -3.58 1.73
C TRP A 130 -13.81 -4.98 1.96
N LEU A 131 -14.49 -5.20 3.09
CA LEU A 131 -15.16 -6.48 3.40
C LEU A 131 -16.56 -6.57 2.77
N ASP A 132 -17.21 -5.44 2.53
CA ASP A 132 -18.53 -5.36 1.90
C ASP A 132 -18.47 -5.46 0.35
N ASP A 133 -17.27 -5.36 -0.26
CA ASP A 133 -17.01 -5.39 -1.73
C ASP A 133 -16.26 -6.66 -2.21
#